data_AF-A0A927X0R3-F1
#
_entry.id   AF-A0A927X0R3-F1
#
_cell.length_a   1.000
_cell.length_b   1.000
_cell.length_c   1.000
_cell.angle_alpha   90.00
_cell.angle_beta   90.00
_cell.angle_gamma   90.00
#
_symmetry.space_group_name_H-M   'P 1'
#
loop_
_entity.id
_entity.type
_entity.pdbx_description
1 polymer ?
#
loop_
_entity_poly.entity_id
_entity_poly.type
_entity_poly.pdbx_seq_one_letter_code
_entity_poly.pdbx_strand_id
1 'polypeptide(L)'
;MNTDKIIAEKIAGEYAPKKTSKIVALKKLDKKAKQTAEIVSLVIGIIGALILGTGMSFAMGVIGDNSNITMIIGIIIGIIGIFFVSINYLIYKKLLEKGKQKYGSDIIKLAQEIVNE
;
A
#
# COMPACT_ATOMS: atom_id res chain seq x y z
N MET A 1 6.75 -33.39 10.34
CA MET A 1 8.21 -33.17 10.42
C MET A 1 8.60 -32.00 9.53
N ASN A 2 8.73 -30.80 10.10
CA ASN A 2 9.38 -29.61 9.49
C ASN A 2 9.39 -28.42 10.47
N THR A 3 8.53 -28.44 11.49
CA THR A 3 8.40 -27.37 12.49
C THR A 3 9.67 -27.18 13.31
N ASP A 4 10.33 -28.26 13.72
CA ASP A 4 11.56 -28.20 14.53
C ASP A 4 12.72 -27.56 13.76
N LYS A 5 12.77 -27.76 12.44
CA LYS A 5 13.80 -27.18 11.58
C LYS A 5 13.61 -25.67 11.42
N ILE A 6 12.37 -25.24 11.21
CA ILE A 6 12.00 -23.81 11.14
C ILE A 6 12.25 -23.12 12.49
N ILE A 7 11.94 -23.78 13.61
CA ILE A 7 12.20 -23.25 14.95
C ILE A 7 13.70 -23.17 15.22
N ALA A 8 14.47 -24.20 14.84
CA ALA A 8 15.92 -24.21 14.97
C ALA A 8 16.60 -23.12 14.12
N GLU A 9 16.16 -22.89 12.88
CA GLU A 9 16.65 -21.79 12.04
C GLU A 9 16.29 -20.41 12.60
N LYS A 10 15.09 -20.27 13.17
CA LYS A 10 14.65 -19.02 13.79
C LYS A 10 15.46 -18.69 15.05
N ILE A 11 15.72 -19.69 15.89
CA ILE A 11 16.54 -19.57 17.10
C ILE A 11 18.01 -19.35 16.72
N ALA A 12 18.57 -20.11 15.77
CA ALA A 12 19.93 -19.92 15.29
C ALA A 12 20.15 -18.51 14.69
N GLY A 13 19.14 -17.97 13.99
CA GLY A 13 19.14 -16.59 13.50
C GLY A 13 19.04 -15.53 14.61
N GLU A 14 18.56 -15.89 15.79
CA GLU A 14 18.45 -15.01 16.96
C GLU A 14 19.77 -14.90 17.74
N TYR A 15 20.58 -15.97 17.75
CA TYR A 15 21.87 -16.05 18.44
C TYR A 15 23.10 -15.82 17.53
N ALA A 16 22.93 -15.76 16.21
CA ALA A 16 24.02 -15.39 15.30
C ALA A 16 24.45 -13.93 15.57
N PRO A 17 25.76 -13.65 15.70
CA PRO A 17 26.26 -12.30 15.98
C PRO A 17 25.72 -11.37 14.93
N LYS A 18 24.85 -10.47 15.37
CA LYS A 18 24.03 -9.65 14.50
C LYS A 18 24.93 -8.89 13.51
N LYS A 19 24.83 -9.23 12.21
CA LYS A 19 25.01 -8.29 11.08
C LYS A 19 23.89 -7.21 11.14
N THR A 20 23.66 -6.62 12.32
CA THR A 20 22.47 -5.83 12.69
C THR A 20 22.31 -4.59 11.85
N SER A 21 23.40 -3.98 11.38
CA SER A 21 23.32 -2.76 10.59
C SER A 21 22.75 -3.03 9.19
N LYS A 22 23.31 -4.01 8.47
CA LYS A 22 22.96 -4.27 7.07
C LYS A 22 21.57 -4.90 6.92
N ILE A 23 21.19 -5.85 7.79
CA ILE A 23 19.84 -6.47 7.75
C ILE A 23 18.76 -5.47 8.17
N VAL A 24 19.01 -4.62 9.17
CA VAL A 24 18.06 -3.56 9.57
C VAL A 24 17.97 -2.49 8.48
N ALA A 25 19.07 -2.15 7.80
CA ALA A 25 19.07 -1.25 6.65
C ALA A 25 18.25 -1.83 5.48
N LEU A 26 18.41 -3.12 5.18
CA LEU A 26 17.61 -3.81 4.16
C LEU A 26 16.11 -3.79 4.50
N LYS A 27 15.76 -4.05 5.76
CA LYS A 27 14.38 -4.03 6.25
C LYS A 27 13.79 -2.62 6.22
N LYS A 28 14.60 -1.59 6.51
CA LYS A 28 14.22 -0.17 6.36
C LYS A 28 14.00 0.18 4.89
N LEU A 29 14.85 -0.28 3.97
CA LEU A 29 14.74 -0.05 2.53
C LEU A 29 13.50 -0.71 1.94
N ASP A 30 13.22 -1.99 2.25
CA ASP A 30 12.00 -2.69 1.82
C ASP A 30 10.73 -1.99 2.35
N LYS A 31 10.76 -1.58 3.64
CA LYS A 31 9.67 -0.81 4.23
C LYS A 31 9.48 0.53 3.51
N LYS A 32 10.55 1.25 3.18
CA LYS A 32 10.47 2.55 2.49
C LYS A 32 9.92 2.40 1.06
N ALA A 33 10.33 1.33 0.37
CA ALA A 33 9.85 0.99 -0.96
C ALA A 33 8.34 0.69 -0.96
N LYS A 34 7.83 -0.04 0.05
CA LYS A 34 6.40 -0.34 0.21
C LYS A 34 5.58 0.83 0.74
N GLN A 35 6.13 1.61 1.67
CA GLN A 35 5.45 2.75 2.30
C GLN A 35 5.00 3.77 1.27
N THR A 36 5.78 4.01 0.21
CA THR A 36 5.37 4.99 -0.81
C THR A 36 4.11 4.52 -1.55
N ALA A 37 4.00 3.23 -1.86
CA ALA A 37 2.81 2.66 -2.49
C ALA A 37 1.61 2.66 -1.52
N GLU A 38 1.83 2.32 -0.25
CA GLU A 38 0.79 2.33 0.79
C GLU A 38 0.24 3.73 1.03
N ILE A 39 1.09 4.74 1.20
CA ILE A 39 0.67 6.12 1.48
C ILE A 39 -0.15 6.67 0.30
N VAL A 40 0.32 6.47 -0.94
CA VAL A 40 -0.41 6.95 -2.13
C VAL A 40 -1.75 6.24 -2.27
N SER A 41 -1.79 4.92 -2.06
CA SER A 41 -3.05 4.16 -2.09
C SER A 41 -4.03 4.59 -1.00
N LEU A 42 -3.51 4.89 0.20
CA LEU A 42 -4.32 5.38 1.31
C LEU A 42 -4.92 6.76 1.00
N VAL A 43 -4.12 7.70 0.46
CA VAL A 43 -4.60 9.04 0.09
C VAL A 43 -5.67 8.96 -1.01
N ILE A 44 -5.44 8.17 -2.06
CA ILE A 44 -6.41 7.96 -3.13
C ILE A 44 -7.69 7.30 -2.60
N GLY A 45 -7.55 6.34 -1.69
CA GLY A 45 -8.68 5.67 -1.03
C GLY A 45 -9.51 6.63 -0.19
N ILE A 46 -8.87 7.49 0.60
CA ILE A 46 -9.54 8.51 1.42
C ILE A 46 -10.29 9.48 0.51
N ILE A 47 -9.66 9.98 -0.56
CA ILE A 47 -10.30 10.88 -1.52
C ILE A 47 -11.51 10.19 -2.17
N GLY A 48 -11.36 8.95 -2.63
CA GLY A 48 -12.45 8.18 -3.22
C GLY A 48 -13.62 7.96 -2.25
N ALA A 49 -13.33 7.64 -0.99
CA ALA A 49 -14.34 7.45 0.04
C ALA A 49 -15.09 8.75 0.37
N LEU A 50 -14.38 9.89 0.44
CA LEU A 50 -14.99 11.20 0.66
C LEU A 50 -15.90 11.61 -0.50
N ILE A 51 -15.46 11.38 -1.75
CA ILE A 51 -16.27 11.65 -2.95
C ILE A 51 -17.54 10.80 -2.94
N LEU A 52 -17.41 9.51 -2.63
CA LEU A 52 -18.54 8.57 -2.59
C LEU A 52 -19.53 8.95 -1.47
N GLY A 53 -19.02 9.26 -0.27
CA GLY A 53 -19.84 9.75 0.84
C GLY A 53 -20.57 11.05 0.51
N THR A 54 -19.90 11.99 -0.16
CA THR A 54 -20.52 13.24 -0.63
C THR A 54 -21.62 12.95 -1.66
N GLY A 55 -21.37 12.07 -2.62
CA GLY A 55 -22.36 11.64 -3.62
C GLY A 55 -23.61 11.03 -2.97
N MET A 56 -23.44 10.22 -1.92
CA MET A 56 -24.57 9.66 -1.15
C MET A 56 -25.36 10.75 -0.40
N SER A 57 -24.68 11.74 0.19
CA SER A 57 -25.35 12.84 0.89
C SER A 57 -26.19 13.72 -0.05
N PHE A 58 -25.73 13.94 -1.28
CA PHE A 58 -26.50 14.62 -2.33
C PHE A 58 -27.67 13.74 -2.83
N ALA A 59 -27.45 12.43 -2.99
CA ALA A 59 -28.49 11.51 -3.46
C ALA A 59 -29.65 11.35 -2.47
N MET A 60 -29.37 11.41 -1.17
CA MET A 60 -30.39 11.34 -0.11
C MET A 60 -31.07 12.68 0.20
N GLY A 61 -30.75 13.75 -0.53
CA GLY A 61 -31.34 15.07 -0.30
C GLY A 61 -30.96 15.68 1.05
N VAL A 62 -29.88 15.20 1.70
CA VAL A 62 -29.37 15.75 2.96
C VAL A 62 -28.66 17.09 2.71
N ILE A 63 -28.07 17.23 1.51
CA ILE A 63 -27.37 18.43 1.05
C ILE A 63 -27.99 18.86 -0.28
N GLY A 64 -28.82 19.91 -0.25
CA GLY A 64 -29.50 20.48 -1.43
C GLY A 64 -31.03 20.33 -1.40
N ASP A 65 -31.73 20.96 -2.34
CA ASP A 65 -33.17 20.78 -2.49
C ASP A 65 -33.48 19.32 -2.82
N ASN A 66 -34.61 18.82 -2.30
CA ASN A 66 -35.07 17.43 -2.43
C ASN A 66 -35.61 17.16 -3.85
N SER A 67 -34.83 17.54 -4.86
CA SER A 67 -35.16 17.53 -6.28
C SER A 67 -34.56 16.32 -6.98
N ASN A 68 -35.16 15.92 -8.09
CA ASN A 68 -34.63 14.84 -8.93
C ASN A 68 -33.24 15.18 -9.53
N ILE A 69 -32.90 16.47 -9.65
CA ILE A 69 -31.65 16.95 -10.26
C ILE A 69 -30.46 16.73 -9.32
N THR A 70 -30.62 17.08 -8.05
CA THR A 70 -29.59 16.88 -7.00
C THR A 70 -29.30 15.39 -6.78
N MET A 71 -30.32 14.54 -6.88
CA MET A 71 -30.15 13.09 -6.86
C MET A 71 -29.31 12.56 -8.02
N ILE A 72 -29.58 12.99 -9.26
CA ILE A 72 -28.81 12.58 -10.45
C ILE A 72 -27.35 13.01 -10.33
N ILE A 73 -27.10 14.24 -9.87
CA ILE A 73 -25.74 14.75 -9.62
C ILE A 73 -25.03 13.90 -8.56
N GLY A 74 -25.72 13.57 -7.46
CA GLY A 74 -25.19 12.69 -6.41
C GLY A 74 -24.79 11.31 -6.93
N ILE A 75 -25.59 10.72 -7.81
CA ILE A 75 -25.30 9.41 -8.45
C ILE A 75 -24.04 9.51 -9.33
N ILE A 76 -23.92 10.54 -10.16
CA ILE A 76 -22.73 10.74 -11.01
C ILE A 76 -21.46 10.86 -10.17
N ILE A 77 -21.52 11.66 -9.10
CA ILE A 77 -20.40 11.82 -8.15
C ILE A 77 -20.09 10.50 -7.45
N GLY A 78 -21.11 9.74 -7.04
CA GLY A 78 -20.96 8.42 -6.42
C GLY A 78 -20.25 7.42 -7.34
N ILE A 79 -20.61 7.38 -8.63
CA ILE A 79 -19.96 6.52 -9.62
C ILE A 79 -18.47 6.87 -9.78
N ILE A 80 -18.14 8.17 -9.80
CA ILE A 80 -16.74 8.64 -9.85
C ILE A 80 -15.98 8.17 -8.60
N GLY A 81 -16.60 8.25 -7.42
CA GLY A 81 -16.03 7.75 -6.17
C GLY A 81 -15.74 6.25 -6.21
N ILE A 82 -16.69 5.44 -6.70
CA ILE A 82 -16.52 3.98 -6.86
C ILE A 82 -15.38 3.66 -7.83
N PHE A 83 -15.28 4.39 -8.93
CA PHE A 83 -14.20 4.23 -9.91
C PHE A 83 -12.83 4.49 -9.28
N PHE A 84 -12.71 5.56 -8.49
CA PHE A 84 -11.48 5.90 -7.76
C PHE A 84 -11.07 4.80 -6.78
N VAL A 85 -12.02 4.25 -6.02
CA VAL A 85 -11.77 3.13 -5.10
C VAL A 85 -11.38 1.86 -5.86
N SER A 86 -12.03 1.57 -7.00
CA SER A 86 -11.78 0.35 -7.80
C SER A 86 -10.38 0.35 -8.41
N ILE A 87 -9.92 1.50 -8.92
CA ILE A 87 -8.59 1.62 -9.53
C ILE A 87 -7.49 1.68 -8.46
N ASN A 88 -7.81 2.01 -7.22
CA ASN A 88 -6.85 2.13 -6.12
C ASN A 88 -5.97 0.87 -5.97
N TYR A 89 -6.56 -0.33 -6.02
CA TYR A 89 -5.81 -1.58 -5.93
C TYR A 89 -4.82 -1.76 -7.10
N LEU A 90 -5.23 -1.38 -8.31
CA LEU A 90 -4.39 -1.48 -9.50
C LEU A 90 -3.22 -0.49 -9.46
N ILE A 91 -3.49 0.74 -8.97
CA ILE A 91 -2.49 1.77 -8.72
C ILE A 91 -1.49 1.31 -7.66
N TYR A 92 -1.97 0.74 -6.55
CA TYR A 92 -1.12 0.19 -5.49
C TYR A 92 -0.14 -0.85 -6.04
N LYS A 93 -0.63 -1.82 -6.83
CA LYS A 93 0.21 -2.87 -7.43
C LYS A 93 1.28 -2.28 -8.36
N LYS A 94 0.91 -1.32 -9.21
CA LYS A 94 1.86 -0.64 -10.11
C LYS A 94 2.89 0.19 -9.34
N LEU A 95 2.50 0.90 -8.28
CA LEU A 95 3.44 1.65 -7.45
C LEU A 95 4.38 0.72 -6.67
N LEU A 96 3.88 -0.43 -6.21
CA LEU A 96 4.70 -1.44 -5.54
C LEU A 96 5.79 -1.99 -6.48
N GLU A 97 5.45 -2.30 -7.73
CA GLU A 97 6.42 -2.74 -8.73
C GLU A 97 7.46 -1.65 -9.04
N LYS A 98 7.02 -0.39 -9.19
CA LYS A 98 7.94 0.75 -9.38
C LYS A 98 8.85 0.97 -8.17
N GLY A 99 8.33 0.83 -6.94
CA GLY A 99 9.11 0.89 -5.72
C GLY A 99 10.16 -0.22 -5.66
N LYS A 100 9.77 -1.46 -6.01
CA LYS A 100 10.67 -2.60 -6.10
C LYS A 100 11.73 -2.43 -7.19
N GLN A 101 11.42 -1.85 -8.35
CA GLN A 101 12.42 -1.57 -9.38
C GLN A 101 13.38 -0.45 -8.95
N LYS A 102 12.86 0.63 -8.34
CA LYS A 102 13.67 1.79 -7.95
C LYS A 102 14.68 1.48 -6.85
N TYR A 103 14.32 0.60 -5.90
CA TYR A 103 15.20 0.19 -4.81
C TYR A 103 15.80 -1.21 -5.01
N GLY A 104 15.36 -1.95 -6.04
CA GLY A 104 15.75 -3.35 -6.27
C GLY A 104 17.23 -3.51 -6.57
N SER A 105 17.81 -2.61 -7.38
CA SER A 105 19.25 -2.65 -7.68
C SER A 105 20.12 -2.41 -6.45
N ASP A 106 19.74 -1.49 -5.55
CA ASP A 106 20.47 -1.24 -4.30
C ASP A 106 20.29 -2.39 -3.30
N ILE A 107 19.08 -2.97 -3.21
CA ILE A 107 18.81 -4.13 -2.36
C ILE A 107 19.59 -5.36 -2.83
N ILE A 108 19.67 -5.59 -4.15
CA ILE A 108 20.43 -6.72 -4.73
C ILE A 108 21.94 -6.52 -4.51
N LYS A 109 22.47 -5.30 -4.71
CA LYS A 109 23.88 -4.99 -4.43
C LYS A 109 24.23 -5.22 -2.96
N LEU A 110 23.43 -4.68 -2.04
CA LEU A 110 23.62 -4.90 -0.59
C LEU A 110 23.47 -6.38 -0.20
N ALA A 111 22.55 -7.12 -0.82
CA ALA A 111 22.39 -8.55 -0.58
C ALA A 111 23.61 -9.34 -1.07
N GLN A 112 24.15 -9.03 -2.25
CA GLN A 112 25.38 -9.65 -2.75
C GLN A 112 26.60 -9.32 -1.90
N GLU A 113 26.73 -8.09 -1.40
CA GLU A 113 27.78 -7.72 -0.44
C GLU A 113 27.68 -8.48 0.89
N ILE A 114 26.46 -8.80 1.36
CA ILE A 114 26.27 -9.56 2.60
C ILE A 114 26.59 -11.06 2.39
N VAL A 115 26.33 -11.59 1.20
CA VAL A 115 26.56 -13.01 0.84
C VAL A 115 28.02 -13.29 0.48
N ASN A 116 28.71 -12.33 -0.13
CA ASN A 116 30.13 -12.43 -0.48
C ASN A 116 31.08 -12.06 0.69
N GLU A 117 30.53 -11.78 1.87
CA GLU A 117 31.25 -11.50 3.13
C GLU A 117 30.99 -12.61 4.16
#